data_AF-A0A7S2B9I5-F1
#
_entry.id   AF-A0A7S2B9I5-F1
#
_cell.length_a   1.000
_cell.length_b   1.000
_cell.length_c   1.000
_cell.angle_alpha   90.00
_cell.angle_beta   90.00
_cell.angle_gamma   90.00
#
_symmetry.space_group_name_H-M   'P 1'
#
loop_
_entity.id
_entity.type
_entity.pdbx_description
1 polymer ?
#
loop_
_entity_poly.entity_id
_entity_poly.type
_entity_poly.pdbx_seq_one_letter_code
_entity_poly.pdbx_strand_id
1 'polypeptide(L)'
;TLDIREIKLAFNNFKEVASKGEDPSADTSAQASELKQKAAQYSPVVATTRESEQALSKLLQTRQESTAVLVGRVITEKNIKIGDVIKGWSKDNDDELSKDEFRKGINDLFKSARVESTDEDIDGLFEHLDRDGGGTLDATEIRHALKQLQAQAVEFRNNVRVENRRFIAAVKTTRVAQNALRREQKAQKASEAEQAAKNVA
;
A
#
# COMPACT_ATOMS: atom_id res chain seq x y z
N THR A 1 -11.83 -17.43 21.43
CA THR A 1 -10.66 -17.17 20.57
C THR A 1 -10.05 -18.51 20.26
N LEU A 2 -9.86 -18.85 18.98
CA LEU A 2 -9.15 -20.08 18.63
C LEU A 2 -7.70 -19.94 19.14
N ASP A 3 -7.29 -20.71 20.14
CA ASP A 3 -5.91 -20.65 20.63
C ASP A 3 -5.00 -21.41 19.66
N ILE A 4 -4.01 -20.72 19.10
CA ILE A 4 -2.98 -21.31 18.23
C ILE A 4 -2.25 -22.47 18.95
N ARG A 5 -2.17 -22.42 20.29
CA ARG A 5 -1.63 -23.50 21.11
C ARG A 5 -2.50 -24.75 21.06
N GLU A 6 -3.81 -24.62 21.16
CA GLU A 6 -4.76 -25.76 21.05
C GLU A 6 -4.70 -26.42 19.68
N ILE A 7 -4.62 -25.63 18.61
CA ILE A 7 -4.50 -26.15 17.23
C ILE A 7 -3.18 -26.92 17.05
N LYS A 8 -2.07 -26.38 17.56
CA LYS A 8 -0.77 -27.06 17.53
C LYS A 8 -0.79 -28.35 18.36
N LEU A 9 -1.45 -28.34 19.50
CA LEU A 9 -1.60 -29.51 20.36
C LEU A 9 -2.41 -30.61 19.68
N ALA A 10 -3.57 -30.27 19.11
CA ALA A 10 -4.41 -31.21 18.39
C ALA A 10 -3.72 -31.78 17.13
N PHE A 11 -2.98 -30.94 16.39
CA PHE A 11 -2.19 -31.40 15.24
C PHE A 11 -1.06 -32.33 15.64
N ASN A 12 -0.33 -32.03 16.72
CA ASN A 12 0.74 -32.90 17.22
C ASN A 12 0.19 -34.22 17.74
N ASN A 13 -0.96 -34.20 18.43
CA ASN A 13 -1.62 -35.40 18.91
C ASN A 13 -2.11 -36.28 17.75
N PHE A 14 -2.68 -35.66 16.72
CA PHE A 14 -3.04 -36.35 15.47
C PHE A 14 -1.82 -37.00 14.79
N LYS A 15 -0.69 -36.29 14.74
CA LYS A 15 0.56 -36.80 14.17
C LYS A 15 1.12 -37.99 14.97
N GLU A 16 0.99 -37.96 16.29
CA GLU A 16 1.34 -39.05 17.20
C GLU A 16 0.46 -40.30 16.96
N VAL A 17 -0.86 -40.14 16.92
CA VAL A 17 -1.81 -41.25 16.67
C VAL A 17 -1.57 -41.88 15.29
N ALA A 18 -1.40 -41.06 14.26
CA ALA A 18 -1.08 -41.53 12.91
C ALA A 18 0.25 -42.28 12.84
N SER A 19 1.22 -41.93 13.70
CA SER A 19 2.53 -42.61 13.77
C SER A 19 2.49 -43.97 14.49
N LYS A 20 1.48 -44.20 15.35
CA LYS A 20 1.32 -45.43 16.14
C LYS A 20 0.46 -46.49 15.46
N GLY A 21 -0.19 -46.17 14.33
CA GLY A 21 -1.02 -47.11 13.58
C GLY A 21 -2.32 -47.52 14.28
N GLU A 22 -2.71 -46.81 15.34
CA GLU A 22 -3.99 -46.98 16.02
C GLU A 22 -5.11 -46.33 15.20
N ASP A 23 -6.21 -47.06 15.00
CA ASP A 23 -7.41 -46.54 14.34
C ASP A 23 -7.87 -45.31 15.12
N PRO A 24 -7.91 -44.11 14.53
CA PRO A 24 -8.21 -42.88 15.24
C PRO A 24 -9.54 -43.05 15.99
N SER A 25 -9.47 -43.09 17.32
CA SER A 25 -10.63 -43.23 18.19
C SER A 25 -11.74 -42.25 17.77
N ALA A 26 -13.02 -42.61 17.98
CA ALA A 26 -14.16 -41.76 17.62
C ALA A 26 -14.02 -40.29 18.12
N ASP A 27 -13.30 -40.10 19.23
CA ASP A 27 -12.96 -38.80 19.82
C ASP A 27 -12.00 -37.98 18.93
N THR A 28 -10.97 -38.61 18.34
CA THR A 28 -10.06 -37.91 17.40
C THR A 28 -10.73 -37.51 16.08
N SER A 29 -11.67 -38.32 15.58
CA SER A 29 -12.48 -37.99 14.39
C SER A 29 -13.44 -36.82 14.66
N ALA A 30 -14.08 -36.80 15.84
CA ALA A 30 -14.94 -35.70 16.28
C ALA A 30 -14.15 -34.38 16.41
N GLN A 31 -12.99 -34.41 17.08
CA GLN A 31 -12.09 -33.26 17.22
C GLN A 31 -11.59 -32.75 15.86
N ALA A 32 -11.23 -33.64 14.93
CA ALA A 32 -10.81 -33.27 13.58
C ALA A 32 -11.94 -32.61 12.77
N SER A 33 -13.18 -33.09 12.91
CA SER A 33 -14.37 -32.48 12.29
C SER A 33 -14.63 -31.08 12.85
N GLU A 34 -14.54 -30.91 14.17
CA GLU A 34 -14.72 -29.63 14.84
C GLU A 34 -13.67 -28.59 14.40
N LEU A 35 -12.40 -29.00 14.30
CA LEU A 35 -11.31 -28.15 13.81
C LEU A 35 -11.52 -27.73 12.36
N LYS A 36 -11.98 -28.63 11.48
CA LYS A 36 -12.32 -28.29 10.08
C LYS A 36 -13.47 -27.28 10.01
N GLN A 37 -14.50 -27.47 10.83
CA GLN A 37 -15.64 -26.56 10.88
C GLN A 37 -15.21 -25.16 11.37
N LYS A 38 -14.40 -25.10 12.44
CA LYS A 38 -13.77 -23.86 12.92
C LYS A 38 -12.93 -23.21 11.82
N ALA A 39 -12.04 -23.95 11.16
CA ALA A 39 -11.21 -23.42 10.06
C ALA A 39 -12.05 -22.85 8.91
N ALA A 40 -13.15 -23.52 8.53
CA ALA A 40 -14.08 -23.04 7.52
C ALA A 40 -14.73 -21.70 7.90
N GLN A 41 -15.07 -21.50 9.18
CA GLN A 41 -15.66 -20.24 9.68
C GLN A 41 -14.67 -19.07 9.65
N TYR A 42 -13.39 -19.30 9.96
CA TYR A 42 -12.37 -18.25 9.92
C TYR A 42 -11.84 -17.96 8.50
N SER A 43 -12.00 -18.90 7.56
CA SER A 43 -11.45 -18.80 6.20
C SER A 43 -11.81 -17.50 5.45
N PRO A 44 -13.07 -17.03 5.43
CA PRO A 44 -13.43 -15.77 4.75
C PRO A 44 -12.76 -14.54 5.38
N VAL A 45 -12.58 -14.54 6.70
CA VAL A 45 -11.92 -13.42 7.41
C VAL A 45 -10.43 -13.41 7.09
N VAL A 46 -9.78 -14.58 7.04
CA VAL A 46 -8.37 -14.70 6.67
C VAL A 46 -8.14 -14.25 5.22
N ALA A 47 -8.98 -14.70 4.29
CA ALA A 47 -8.89 -14.31 2.88
C ALA A 47 -9.06 -12.79 2.68
N THR A 48 -10.13 -12.21 3.23
CA THR A 48 -10.38 -10.76 3.09
C THR A 48 -9.32 -9.92 3.82
N THR A 49 -8.83 -10.37 4.97
CA THR A 49 -7.72 -9.69 5.67
C THR A 49 -6.46 -9.66 4.79
N ARG A 50 -6.07 -10.80 4.19
CA ARG A 50 -4.93 -10.88 3.28
C ARG A 50 -5.09 -9.94 2.08
N GLU A 51 -6.27 -9.90 1.47
CA GLU A 51 -6.56 -8.97 0.36
C GLU A 51 -6.40 -7.51 0.78
N SER A 52 -6.87 -7.15 1.99
CA SER A 52 -6.74 -5.79 2.51
C SER A 52 -5.27 -5.41 2.81
N GLU A 53 -4.47 -6.36 3.29
CA GLU A 53 -3.02 -6.17 3.51
C GLU A 53 -2.27 -5.99 2.18
N GLN A 54 -2.61 -6.81 1.17
CA GLN A 54 -2.04 -6.66 -0.18
C GLN A 54 -2.40 -5.31 -0.80
N ALA A 55 -3.66 -4.88 -0.67
CA ALA A 55 -4.10 -3.57 -1.15
C ALA A 55 -3.41 -2.42 -0.40
N LEU A 56 -3.19 -2.57 0.92
CA LEU A 56 -2.43 -1.59 1.70
C LEU A 56 -0.98 -1.50 1.24
N SER A 57 -0.31 -2.64 1.05
CA SER A 57 1.06 -2.70 0.56
C SER A 57 1.19 -1.99 -0.80
N LYS A 58 0.26 -2.28 -1.73
CA LYS A 58 0.24 -1.63 -3.05
C LYS A 58 0.02 -0.12 -2.96
N LEU A 59 -0.87 0.33 -2.07
CA LEU A 59 -1.11 1.75 -1.83
C LEU A 59 0.13 2.45 -1.26
N LEU A 60 0.80 1.84 -0.28
CA LEU A 60 2.00 2.40 0.33
C LEU A 60 3.15 2.51 -0.68
N GLN A 61 3.34 1.48 -1.51
CA GLN A 61 4.31 1.54 -2.61
C GLN A 61 3.97 2.65 -3.61
N THR A 62 2.70 2.79 -3.97
CA THR A 62 2.23 3.78 -4.94
C THR A 62 2.29 5.21 -4.40
N ARG A 63 2.30 5.39 -3.07
CA ARG A 63 2.42 6.70 -2.41
C ARG A 63 3.86 7.22 -2.34
N GLN A 64 4.86 6.41 -2.69
CA GLN A 64 6.23 6.89 -2.75
C GLN A 64 6.38 7.82 -3.96
N GLU A 65 6.53 9.11 -3.68
CA GLU A 65 6.72 10.15 -4.70
C GLU A 65 8.17 10.11 -5.20
N SER A 66 8.36 10.18 -6.52
CA SER A 66 9.67 10.48 -7.11
C SER A 66 9.91 11.98 -7.14
N THR A 67 11.17 12.40 -7.28
CA THR A 67 11.55 13.82 -7.43
C THR A 67 10.83 14.48 -8.60
N ALA A 68 10.65 13.75 -9.71
CA ALA A 68 9.88 14.23 -10.85
C ALA A 68 8.42 14.57 -10.49
N VAL A 69 7.75 13.69 -9.73
CA VAL A 69 6.39 13.90 -9.24
C VAL A 69 6.34 15.06 -8.24
N LEU A 70 7.32 15.15 -7.33
CA LEU A 70 7.43 16.23 -6.35
C LEU A 70 7.51 17.60 -7.03
N VAL A 71 8.39 17.75 -8.03
CA VAL A 71 8.54 18.99 -8.79
C VAL A 71 7.26 19.33 -9.52
N GLY A 72 6.69 18.38 -10.28
CA GLY A 72 5.44 18.58 -11.00
C GLY A 72 4.27 18.97 -10.10
N ARG A 73 4.18 18.37 -8.91
CA ARG A 73 3.17 18.68 -7.89
C ARG A 73 3.36 20.11 -7.37
N VAL A 74 4.56 20.47 -6.93
CA VAL A 74 4.82 21.79 -6.33
C VAL A 74 4.60 22.92 -7.34
N ILE A 75 5.04 22.77 -8.59
CA ILE A 75 4.80 23.75 -9.66
C ILE A 75 3.31 23.97 -9.87
N THR A 76 2.53 22.87 -9.88
CA THR A 76 1.09 22.91 -10.07
C THR A 76 0.37 23.55 -8.87
N GLU A 77 0.73 23.15 -7.64
CA GLU A 77 0.11 23.65 -6.40
C GLU A 77 0.37 25.14 -6.19
N LYS A 78 1.56 25.63 -6.55
CA LYS A 78 1.93 27.04 -6.43
C LYS A 78 1.53 27.88 -7.65
N ASN A 79 0.88 27.28 -8.65
CA ASN A 79 0.46 27.94 -9.89
C ASN A 79 1.61 28.71 -10.58
N ILE A 80 2.80 28.13 -10.58
CA ILE A 80 4.00 28.77 -11.12
C ILE A 80 3.97 28.66 -12.64
N LYS A 81 4.12 29.79 -13.34
CA LYS A 81 4.21 29.78 -14.80
C LYS A 81 5.59 29.31 -15.23
N ILE A 82 5.64 28.35 -16.15
CA ILE A 82 6.88 27.78 -16.68
C ILE A 82 7.84 28.87 -17.21
N GLY A 83 7.31 29.91 -17.87
CA GLY A 83 8.14 31.02 -18.36
C GLY A 83 8.84 31.81 -17.25
N ASP A 84 8.21 31.92 -16.07
CA ASP A 84 8.78 32.61 -14.90
C ASP A 84 9.83 31.72 -14.20
N VAL A 85 9.66 30.39 -14.27
CA VAL A 85 10.67 29.43 -13.80
C VAL A 85 11.96 29.55 -14.61
N ILE A 86 11.86 29.51 -15.94
CA ILE A 86 13.02 29.58 -16.84
C ILE A 86 13.82 30.86 -16.58
N LYS A 87 13.14 32.02 -16.55
CA LYS A 87 13.78 33.32 -16.29
C LYS A 87 14.31 33.47 -14.87
N GLY A 88 13.66 32.85 -13.89
CA GLY A 88 14.06 32.94 -12.50
C GLY A 88 15.25 32.05 -12.14
N TRP A 89 15.49 30.99 -12.92
CA TRP A 89 16.52 30.00 -12.64
C TRP A 89 17.81 30.21 -13.46
N SER A 90 17.71 30.60 -14.74
CA SER A 90 18.88 31.01 -15.54
C SER A 90 19.36 32.38 -15.07
N LYS A 91 20.50 32.41 -14.37
CA LYS A 91 21.08 33.65 -13.82
C LYS A 91 22.03 34.31 -14.81
N ASP A 92 22.63 33.50 -15.67
CA ASP A 92 23.67 33.95 -16.58
C ASP A 92 23.11 34.47 -17.92
N ASN A 93 21.77 34.48 -18.09
CA ASN A 93 21.04 34.97 -19.27
C ASN A 93 21.56 34.39 -20.59
N ASP A 94 22.02 33.14 -20.56
CA ASP A 94 22.52 32.38 -21.70
C ASP A 94 21.41 31.58 -22.42
N ASP A 95 20.13 31.86 -22.10
CA ASP A 95 18.93 31.19 -22.62
C ASP A 95 18.88 29.66 -22.40
N GLU A 96 19.87 29.14 -21.67
CA GLU A 96 20.05 27.76 -21.27
C GLU A 96 20.06 27.66 -19.73
N LEU A 97 20.00 26.43 -19.23
CA LEU A 97 19.96 26.16 -17.80
C LEU A 97 20.90 25.01 -17.46
N SER A 98 21.96 25.36 -16.75
CA SER A 98 22.95 24.40 -16.30
C SER A 98 22.41 23.48 -15.19
N LYS A 99 23.07 22.33 -14.98
CA LYS A 99 22.77 21.41 -13.87
C LYS A 99 22.75 22.10 -12.51
N ASP A 100 23.70 23.01 -12.26
CA ASP A 100 23.80 23.75 -11.00
C ASP A 100 22.67 24.76 -10.79
N GLU A 101 22.23 25.43 -11.86
CA GLU A 101 21.09 26.34 -11.83
C GLU A 101 19.77 25.60 -11.64
N PHE A 102 19.60 24.46 -12.34
CA PHE A 102 18.48 23.55 -12.11
C PHE A 102 18.40 23.13 -10.65
N ARG A 103 19.51 22.63 -10.10
CA ARG A 103 19.58 22.16 -8.72
C ARG A 103 19.21 23.27 -7.73
N LYS A 104 19.75 24.47 -7.90
CA LYS A 104 19.42 25.63 -7.07
C LYS A 104 17.95 26.00 -7.17
N GLY A 105 17.41 26.05 -8.38
CA GLY A 105 16.00 26.38 -8.64
C GLY A 105 15.03 25.39 -7.99
N ILE A 106 15.31 24.09 -8.12
CA ILE A 106 14.52 23.02 -7.49
C ILE A 106 14.63 23.07 -5.97
N ASN A 107 15.83 23.26 -5.43
CA ASN A 107 16.04 23.39 -3.99
C ASN A 107 15.28 24.59 -3.41
N ASP A 108 15.28 25.74 -4.07
CA ASP A 108 14.54 26.92 -3.61
C ASP A 108 13.02 26.70 -3.72
N LEU A 109 12.57 26.03 -4.78
CA LEU A 109 11.18 25.60 -4.92
C LEU A 109 10.75 24.68 -3.76
N PHE A 110 11.56 23.66 -3.46
CA PHE A 110 11.32 22.69 -2.40
C PHE A 110 11.35 23.30 -1.00
N LYS A 111 12.32 24.19 -0.71
CA LYS A 111 12.33 24.98 0.53
C LYS A 111 11.01 25.74 0.72
N SER A 112 10.53 26.41 -0.34
CA SER A 112 9.30 27.18 -0.29
C SER A 112 8.05 26.30 -0.08
N ALA A 113 8.12 25.02 -0.41
CA ALA A 113 7.04 24.04 -0.29
C ALA A 113 7.20 23.09 0.92
N ARG A 114 8.29 23.23 1.69
CA ARG A 114 8.68 22.30 2.77
C ARG A 114 8.77 20.85 2.29
N VAL A 115 9.36 20.67 1.11
CA VAL A 115 9.69 19.37 0.54
C VAL A 115 11.18 19.10 0.75
N GLU A 116 11.52 17.87 1.11
CA GLU A 116 12.90 17.41 1.22
C GLU A 116 13.24 16.51 0.03
N SER A 117 14.46 16.65 -0.49
CA SER A 117 15.04 15.83 -1.55
C SER A 117 16.55 15.91 -1.42
N THR A 118 17.26 14.89 -1.89
CA THR A 118 18.72 14.93 -1.99
C THR A 118 19.16 15.65 -3.26
N ASP A 119 20.38 16.18 -3.27
CA ASP A 119 20.95 16.78 -4.47
C ASP A 119 21.18 15.72 -5.55
N GLU A 120 21.51 14.49 -5.17
CA GLU A 120 21.65 13.35 -6.09
C GLU A 120 20.35 13.00 -6.82
N ASP A 121 19.21 13.07 -6.12
CA ASP A 121 17.91 12.80 -6.73
C ASP A 121 17.50 13.91 -7.72
N ILE A 122 17.87 15.16 -7.43
CA ILE A 122 17.63 16.30 -8.33
C ILE A 122 18.55 16.22 -9.56
N ASP A 123 19.79 15.79 -9.35
CA ASP A 123 20.77 15.56 -10.41
C ASP A 123 20.33 14.44 -11.35
N GLY A 124 19.85 13.32 -10.80
CA GLY A 124 19.29 12.24 -11.60
C GLY A 124 18.03 12.67 -12.37
N LEU A 125 17.24 13.61 -11.82
CA LEU A 125 16.15 14.21 -12.56
C LEU A 125 16.65 15.06 -13.73
N PHE A 126 17.69 15.88 -13.53
CA PHE A 126 18.28 16.68 -14.61
C PHE A 126 18.77 15.78 -15.75
N GLU A 127 19.53 14.73 -15.43
CA GLU A 127 20.06 13.77 -16.43
C GLU A 127 18.95 13.02 -17.18
N HIS A 128 17.79 12.81 -16.54
CA HIS A 128 16.63 12.24 -17.23
C HIS A 128 15.95 13.22 -18.19
N LEU A 129 16.06 14.52 -17.94
CA LEU A 129 15.44 15.58 -18.72
C LEU A 129 16.35 16.06 -19.87
N ASP A 130 17.66 16.05 -19.66
CA ASP A 130 18.71 16.33 -20.64
C ASP A 130 18.83 15.17 -21.62
N ARG A 131 18.03 15.22 -22.70
CA ARG A 131 17.90 14.12 -23.66
C ARG A 131 19.00 14.12 -24.72
N ASP A 132 19.53 15.28 -25.03
CA ASP A 132 20.61 15.42 -26.01
C ASP A 132 21.99 15.21 -25.36
N GLY A 133 22.06 15.25 -24.02
CA GLY A 133 23.29 15.05 -23.26
C GLY A 133 24.23 16.24 -23.36
N GLY A 134 23.72 17.42 -23.70
CA GLY A 134 24.48 18.65 -23.85
C GLY A 134 25.00 19.19 -22.52
N GLY A 135 24.45 18.73 -21.39
CA GLY A 135 24.81 19.19 -20.05
C GLY A 135 24.11 20.50 -19.65
N THR A 136 23.24 21.03 -20.52
CA THR A 136 22.37 22.18 -20.31
C THR A 136 20.97 21.84 -20.81
N LEU A 137 19.97 22.59 -20.36
CA LEU A 137 18.61 22.50 -20.87
C LEU A 137 18.22 23.80 -21.54
N ASP A 138 17.84 23.76 -22.80
CA ASP A 138 17.37 24.96 -23.51
C ASP A 138 15.93 25.36 -23.08
N ALA A 139 15.50 26.57 -23.42
CA ALA A 139 14.15 27.06 -23.07
C ALA A 139 12.98 26.19 -23.61
N THR A 140 13.19 25.45 -24.69
CA THR A 140 12.21 24.51 -25.26
C THR A 140 12.19 23.23 -24.45
N GLU A 141 13.35 22.66 -24.16
CA GLU A 141 13.53 21.46 -23.35
C GLU A 141 13.00 21.65 -21.93
N ILE A 142 13.32 22.77 -21.27
CA ILE A 142 12.77 23.07 -19.93
C ILE A 142 11.24 23.14 -20.00
N ARG A 143 10.67 23.79 -21.02
CA ARG A 143 9.22 23.90 -21.16
C ARG A 143 8.57 22.53 -21.33
N HIS A 144 9.16 21.66 -22.14
CA HIS A 144 8.68 20.30 -22.33
C HIS A 144 8.84 19.46 -21.07
N ALA A 145 10.01 19.54 -20.42
CA ALA A 145 10.33 18.88 -19.17
C ALA A 145 9.31 19.23 -18.08
N LEU A 146 9.12 20.52 -17.78
CA LEU A 146 8.19 20.94 -16.72
C LEU A 146 6.74 20.49 -17.00
N LYS A 147 6.28 20.53 -18.25
CA LYS A 147 4.96 19.99 -18.62
C LYS A 147 4.87 18.48 -18.39
N GLN A 148 5.92 17.74 -18.74
CA GLN A 148 5.99 16.30 -18.49
C GLN A 148 5.94 16.01 -16.98
N LEU A 149 6.66 16.77 -16.15
CA LEU A 149 6.62 16.62 -14.69
C LEU A 149 5.22 16.88 -14.13
N GLN A 150 4.53 17.92 -14.60
CA GLN A 150 3.14 18.19 -14.21
C GLN A 150 2.19 17.05 -14.61
N ALA A 151 2.35 16.50 -15.82
CA ALA A 151 1.56 15.36 -16.27
C ALA A 151 1.81 14.12 -15.38
N GLN A 152 3.08 13.81 -15.08
CA GLN A 152 3.46 12.72 -14.18
C GLN A 152 2.86 12.91 -12.78
N ALA A 153 2.84 14.14 -12.25
CA ALA A 153 2.21 14.43 -10.96
C ALA A 153 0.69 14.20 -10.98
N VAL A 154 0.01 14.54 -12.08
CA VAL A 154 -1.43 14.28 -12.26
C VAL A 154 -1.71 12.78 -12.34
N GLU A 155 -0.94 12.04 -13.12
CA GLU A 155 -1.06 10.58 -13.24
C GLU A 155 -0.80 9.89 -11.90
N PHE A 156 0.27 10.29 -11.21
CA PHE A 156 0.60 9.79 -9.88
C PHE A 156 -0.57 9.97 -8.91
N ARG A 157 -1.13 11.18 -8.84
CA ARG A 157 -2.31 11.48 -7.99
C ARG A 157 -3.51 10.60 -8.36
N ASN A 158 -3.74 10.37 -9.65
CA ASN A 158 -4.84 9.51 -10.10
C ASN A 158 -4.60 8.04 -9.70
N ASN A 159 -3.38 7.54 -9.84
CA ASN A 159 -2.99 6.19 -9.43
C ASN A 159 -3.16 6.00 -7.92
N VAL A 160 -2.65 6.94 -7.11
CA VAL A 160 -2.86 6.94 -5.65
C VAL A 160 -4.36 6.94 -5.31
N ARG A 161 -5.18 7.73 -6.02
CA ARG A 161 -6.64 7.75 -5.80
C ARG A 161 -7.28 6.40 -6.11
N VAL A 162 -6.89 5.74 -7.19
CA VAL A 162 -7.42 4.41 -7.57
C VAL A 162 -7.03 3.36 -6.53
N GLU A 163 -5.75 3.28 -6.16
CA GLU A 163 -5.29 2.32 -5.14
C GLU A 163 -5.90 2.61 -3.77
N ASN A 164 -6.09 3.87 -3.41
CA ASN A 164 -6.76 4.24 -2.16
C ASN A 164 -8.22 3.78 -2.14
N ARG A 165 -8.95 3.88 -3.27
CA ARG A 165 -10.31 3.34 -3.40
C ARG A 165 -10.32 1.81 -3.26
N ARG A 166 -9.37 1.11 -3.88
CA ARG A 166 -9.22 -0.36 -3.76
C ARG A 166 -8.98 -0.78 -2.33
N PHE A 167 -8.04 -0.12 -1.64
CA PHE A 167 -7.76 -0.37 -0.23
C PHE A 167 -8.99 -0.15 0.65
N ILE A 168 -9.71 0.98 0.49
CA ILE A 168 -10.93 1.24 1.25
C ILE A 168 -11.99 0.16 0.99
N ALA A 169 -12.15 -0.30 -0.25
CA ALA A 169 -13.08 -1.37 -0.57
C ALA A 169 -12.68 -2.69 0.11
N ALA A 170 -11.40 -3.07 0.08
CA ALA A 170 -10.89 -4.26 0.74
C ALA A 170 -11.05 -4.21 2.28
N VAL A 171 -10.82 -3.05 2.90
CA VAL A 171 -11.06 -2.89 4.35
C VAL A 171 -12.55 -3.04 4.68
N LYS A 172 -13.44 -2.54 3.81
CA LYS A 172 -14.89 -2.71 4.01
C LYS A 172 -15.29 -4.18 3.93
N THR A 173 -14.78 -4.95 2.96
CA THR A 173 -15.08 -6.39 2.86
C THR A 173 -14.56 -7.15 4.07
N THR A 174 -13.34 -6.86 4.54
CA THR A 174 -12.79 -7.43 5.78
C THR A 174 -13.69 -7.14 6.98
N ARG A 175 -14.18 -5.90 7.13
CA ARG A 175 -15.08 -5.53 8.22
C ARG A 175 -16.40 -6.30 8.16
N VAL A 176 -16.95 -6.53 6.96
CA VAL A 176 -18.17 -7.32 6.77
C VAL A 176 -17.91 -8.78 7.19
N ALA A 177 -16.83 -9.39 6.74
CA ALA A 177 -16.46 -10.76 7.09
C ALA A 177 -16.25 -10.92 8.60
N GLN A 178 -15.55 -9.98 9.25
CA GLN A 178 -15.36 -9.99 10.70
C GLN A 178 -16.68 -9.88 11.48
N ASN A 179 -17.61 -9.05 11.00
CA ASN A 179 -18.93 -8.92 11.63
C ASN A 179 -19.77 -10.19 11.45
N ALA A 180 -19.71 -10.85 10.30
CA ALA A 180 -20.38 -12.12 10.05
C ALA A 180 -19.86 -13.20 11.02
N LEU A 181 -18.53 -13.37 11.11
CA LEU A 181 -17.90 -14.30 12.05
C LEU A 181 -18.30 -14.04 13.50
N ARG A 182 -18.36 -12.77 13.94
CA ARG A 182 -18.81 -12.41 15.30
C ARG A 182 -20.26 -12.82 15.55
N ARG A 183 -21.13 -12.69 14.55
CA ARG A 183 -22.54 -13.11 14.64
C ARG A 183 -22.67 -14.62 14.74
N GLU A 184 -21.93 -15.36 13.91
CA GLU A 184 -21.89 -16.82 13.94
C GLU A 184 -21.40 -17.36 15.28
N GLN A 185 -20.29 -16.82 15.81
CA GLN A 185 -19.77 -17.19 17.13
C GLN A 185 -20.77 -16.92 18.26
N LYS A 186 -21.52 -15.81 18.17
CA LYS A 186 -22.56 -15.51 19.17
C LYS A 186 -23.72 -16.50 19.07
N ALA A 187 -24.13 -16.88 17.86
CA ALA A 187 -25.20 -17.85 17.63
C ALA A 187 -24.81 -19.26 18.12
N GLN A 188 -23.57 -19.71 17.85
CA GLN A 188 -23.05 -20.99 18.32
C GLN A 188 -23.04 -21.08 19.84
N LYS A 189 -22.48 -20.06 20.52
CA LYS A 189 -22.48 -20.00 21.99
C LYS A 189 -23.88 -20.02 22.58
N ALA A 190 -24.86 -19.39 21.92
CA ALA A 190 -26.24 -19.42 22.37
C ALA A 190 -26.86 -20.83 22.22
N SER A 191 -26.61 -21.52 21.11
CA SER A 191 -27.04 -22.90 20.88
C SER A 191 -26.40 -23.89 21.85
N GLU A 192 -25.10 -23.75 22.10
CA GLU A 192 -24.36 -24.57 23.08
C GLU A 192 -24.92 -24.39 24.49
N ALA A 193 -25.22 -23.15 24.89
CA ALA A 193 -25.82 -22.85 26.19
C ALA A 193 -27.25 -23.45 26.32
N GLU A 194 -28.05 -23.40 25.25
CA GLU A 194 -29.39 -24.00 25.23
C GLU A 194 -29.33 -25.54 25.33
N GLN A 195 -28.41 -26.18 24.60
CA GLN A 195 -28.19 -27.63 24.68
C GLN A 195 -27.67 -28.06 26.05
N ALA A 196 -26.75 -27.29 26.64
CA ALA A 196 -26.28 -27.55 28.01
C ALA A 196 -27.42 -27.46 29.03
N ALA A 197 -28.32 -26.48 28.89
CA ALA A 197 -29.48 -26.35 29.77
C ALA A 197 -30.47 -27.52 29.64
N LYS A 198 -30.68 -28.05 28.43
CA LYS A 198 -31.55 -29.22 28.18
C LYS A 198 -30.98 -30.55 28.69
N ASN A 199 -29.65 -30.67 28.77
CA ASN A 199 -29.00 -31.89 29.26
C ASN A 199 -28.89 -31.95 30.80
N VAL A 200 -29.19 -30.85 31.49
CA VAL A 200 -29.13 -30.75 32.97
C VAL A 200 -30.53 -30.84 33.60
N ALA A 201 -31.60 -30.73 32.80
CA ALA A 201 -33.00 -30.88 33.21
C ALA A 201 -33.50 -32.32 32.99
#